data_AF-A0A364V8X3-F1
#
_entry.id   AF-A0A364V8X3-F1
#
_cell.length_a   1.000
_cell.length_b   1.000
_cell.length_c   1.000
_cell.angle_alpha   90.00
_cell.angle_beta   90.00
_cell.angle_gamma   90.00
#
_symmetry.space_group_name_H-M   'P 1'
#
loop_
_entity.id
_entity.type
_entity.pdbx_description
1 polymer ?
#
loop_
_entity_poly.entity_id
_entity_poly.type
_entity_poly.pdbx_seq_one_letter_code
_entity_poly.pdbx_strand_id
1 'polypeptide(L)'
;MAKIILSEGQPYVVPGSGLLRFEAFTMGTQDADVQLELKGTGSVNNLNPTTVLLASCTGPMSLMVRPRGEREFGPETAVRVMAKRRSTGESEMVLEFPLMPLAGVGECLLARLVPVGSGIEITPQSASVISGIDSSAMSMVAALRPRVGEGDRALEVEVILDTTASMSSPDSAGSIKAAAATIAGSCSALGASTVAVRAGLNASTVCGLPELEAKLLEVWESRHLAVGGGVDLTLAGLGHIGAAQPGTLRFLVSDTLCSAEMTPDTAMVHLLVGPTAAAEYELAERVAGAGGYQTHCIVVDHDLDTGMSEGQSPAIAKAAAVVEMVSRRLQATA
;
A
#
# COMPACT_ATOMS: atom_id res chain seq x y z
N MET A 1 -32.57 16.22 9.68
CA MET A 1 -31.68 15.15 9.18
C MET A 1 -30.33 15.35 9.82
N ALA A 2 -29.85 14.38 10.61
CA ALA A 2 -28.53 14.44 11.22
C ALA A 2 -27.55 13.61 10.38
N LYS A 3 -26.46 14.23 9.93
CA LYS A 3 -25.38 13.57 9.19
C LYS A 3 -24.17 13.45 10.10
N ILE A 4 -23.65 12.23 10.24
CA ILE A 4 -22.52 11.90 11.11
C ILE A 4 -21.48 11.21 10.24
N ILE A 5 -20.26 11.73 10.25
CA ILE A 5 -19.13 11.11 9.55
C ILE A 5 -18.41 10.23 10.56
N LEU A 6 -18.29 8.95 10.26
CA LEU A 6 -17.58 8.01 11.10
C LEU A 6 -16.10 8.03 10.76
N SER A 7 -15.26 7.96 11.79
CA SER A 7 -13.81 7.77 11.63
C SER A 7 -13.47 6.29 11.74
N GLU A 8 -12.41 5.88 11.07
CA GLU A 8 -11.88 4.53 11.17
C GLU A 8 -11.61 4.13 12.62
N GLY A 9 -11.99 2.91 13.00
CA GLY A 9 -11.73 2.33 14.33
C GLY A 9 -12.51 2.99 15.48
N GLN A 10 -13.18 4.11 15.24
CA GLN A 10 -13.96 4.82 16.25
C GLN A 10 -15.38 4.24 16.31
N PRO A 11 -15.77 3.58 17.44
CA PRO A 11 -17.10 3.01 17.57
C PRO A 11 -18.16 4.11 17.65
N TYR A 12 -19.31 3.87 17.04
CA TYR A 12 -20.49 4.72 17.15
C TYR A 12 -21.72 3.89 17.47
N VAL A 13 -22.44 4.26 18.54
CA VAL A 13 -23.64 3.53 18.98
C VAL A 13 -24.89 4.11 18.33
N VAL A 14 -25.54 3.29 17.51
CA VAL A 14 -26.84 3.58 16.91
C VAL A 14 -27.95 3.04 17.82
N PRO A 15 -28.95 3.84 18.22
CA PRO A 15 -30.11 3.32 18.96
C PRO A 15 -30.84 2.23 18.18
N GLY A 16 -31.19 1.10 18.83
CA GLY A 16 -31.61 -0.13 18.15
C GLY A 16 -33.10 -0.22 17.80
N SER A 17 -33.86 0.86 17.86
CA SER A 17 -35.22 0.88 17.31
C SER A 17 -35.21 1.21 15.81
N GLY A 18 -36.00 0.48 15.03
CA GLY A 18 -36.15 0.71 13.58
C GLY A 18 -35.20 -0.10 12.70
N LEU A 19 -35.29 0.13 11.38
CA LEU A 19 -34.45 -0.52 10.38
C LEU A 19 -33.20 0.31 10.11
N LEU A 20 -32.05 -0.34 9.99
CA LEU A 20 -30.81 0.28 9.54
C LEU A 20 -30.53 -0.16 8.10
N ARG A 21 -30.49 0.79 7.18
CA ARG A 21 -30.26 0.56 5.75
C ARG A 21 -28.83 0.94 5.39
N PHE A 22 -28.05 0.00 4.91
CA PHE A 22 -26.73 0.25 4.33
C PHE A 22 -26.84 0.36 2.81
N GLU A 23 -26.20 1.39 2.26
CA GLU A 23 -26.13 1.66 0.82
C GLU A 23 -24.67 1.88 0.42
N ALA A 24 -24.19 1.15 -0.59
CA ALA A 24 -22.88 1.33 -1.18
C ALA A 24 -22.97 2.15 -2.46
N PHE A 25 -22.02 3.08 -2.60
CA PHE A 25 -21.83 3.91 -3.77
C PHE A 25 -20.40 3.70 -4.24
N THR A 26 -20.25 3.20 -5.46
CA THR A 26 -18.93 3.13 -6.08
C THR A 26 -18.49 4.50 -6.55
N MET A 27 -17.18 4.71 -6.46
CA MET A 27 -16.48 5.87 -6.97
C MET A 27 -15.31 5.36 -7.81
N GLY A 28 -15.10 5.92 -8.99
CA GLY A 28 -14.06 5.48 -9.92
C GLY A 28 -14.43 5.76 -11.37
N THR A 29 -13.52 5.40 -12.28
CA THR A 29 -13.69 5.58 -13.74
C THR A 29 -14.56 4.51 -14.38
N GLN A 30 -14.82 3.40 -13.67
CA GLN A 30 -15.74 2.34 -14.09
C GLN A 30 -16.85 2.19 -13.04
N ASP A 31 -18.08 1.96 -13.51
CA ASP A 31 -19.20 1.53 -12.65
C ASP A 31 -18.89 0.12 -12.15
N ALA A 32 -18.05 0.00 -11.11
CA ALA A 32 -17.76 -1.27 -10.49
C ALA A 32 -19.07 -1.85 -9.92
N ASP A 33 -19.42 -3.07 -10.33
CA ASP A 33 -20.58 -3.77 -9.77
C ASP A 33 -20.16 -4.34 -8.41
N VAL A 34 -20.80 -3.88 -7.33
CA VAL A 34 -20.43 -4.24 -5.96
C VAL A 34 -21.58 -4.90 -5.24
N GLN A 35 -21.23 -5.83 -4.36
CA GLN A 35 -22.17 -6.54 -3.53
C GLN A 35 -21.85 -6.28 -2.05
N LEU A 36 -22.78 -5.61 -1.36
CA LEU A 36 -22.81 -5.50 0.09
C LEU A 36 -23.38 -6.78 0.70
N GLU A 37 -22.77 -7.21 1.80
CA GLU A 37 -23.23 -8.34 2.59
C GLU A 37 -23.12 -8.04 4.09
N LEU A 38 -24.11 -8.48 4.86
CA LEU A 38 -24.01 -8.55 6.32
C LEU A 38 -23.90 -10.02 6.71
N LYS A 39 -22.78 -10.41 7.31
CA LYS A 39 -22.51 -11.77 7.81
C LYS A 39 -22.53 -11.78 9.33
N GLY A 40 -23.26 -12.71 9.95
CA GLY A 40 -23.29 -12.86 11.41
C GLY A 40 -24.68 -13.18 11.96
N THR A 41 -24.89 -12.87 13.24
CA THR A 41 -26.11 -13.28 13.97
C THR A 41 -27.14 -12.14 14.04
N GLY A 42 -28.07 -12.12 13.08
CA GLY A 42 -29.14 -11.13 13.04
C GLY A 42 -30.16 -11.38 11.94
N SER A 43 -31.16 -10.52 11.83
CA SER A 43 -32.14 -10.52 10.73
C SER A 43 -31.74 -9.49 9.69
N VAL A 44 -31.43 -9.98 8.49
CA VAL A 44 -30.94 -9.20 7.36
C VAL A 44 -31.84 -9.41 6.16
N ASN A 45 -32.13 -8.33 5.43
CA ASN A 45 -32.83 -8.37 4.16
C ASN A 45 -31.99 -7.69 3.07
N ASN A 46 -31.54 -8.48 2.08
CA ASN A 46 -30.79 -7.97 0.93
C ASN A 46 -31.79 -7.48 -0.12
N LEU A 47 -31.93 -6.16 -0.27
CA LEU A 47 -32.87 -5.58 -1.23
C LEU A 47 -32.34 -5.66 -2.66
N ASN A 48 -31.05 -5.37 -2.82
CA ASN A 48 -30.31 -5.43 -4.08
C ASN A 48 -28.81 -5.55 -3.76
N PRO A 49 -27.92 -5.76 -4.75
CA PRO A 49 -26.50 -5.95 -4.49
C PRO A 49 -25.85 -4.80 -3.69
N THR A 50 -26.25 -3.55 -3.89
CA THR A 50 -25.65 -2.39 -3.23
C THR A 50 -26.42 -1.92 -1.99
N THR A 51 -27.49 -2.61 -1.59
CA THR A 51 -28.37 -2.20 -0.49
C THR A 51 -28.77 -3.38 0.38
N VAL A 52 -28.40 -3.31 1.67
CA VAL A 52 -28.79 -4.29 2.68
C VAL A 52 -29.50 -3.62 3.86
N LEU A 53 -30.58 -4.24 4.34
CA LEU A 53 -31.32 -3.83 5.53
C LEU A 53 -30.96 -4.74 6.70
N LEU A 54 -30.64 -4.14 7.84
CA LEU A 54 -30.53 -4.81 9.12
C LEU A 54 -31.80 -4.53 9.92
N ALA A 55 -32.58 -5.59 10.17
CA ALA A 55 -33.82 -5.52 10.94
C ALA A 55 -33.60 -5.82 12.43
N SER A 56 -32.66 -6.71 12.76
CA SER A 56 -32.23 -6.96 14.13
C SER A 56 -30.79 -7.44 14.17
N CYS A 57 -30.04 -7.00 15.19
CA CYS A 57 -28.67 -7.44 15.46
C CYS A 57 -28.68 -8.15 16.82
N THR A 58 -28.57 -9.48 16.83
CA THR A 58 -28.67 -10.30 18.05
C THR A 58 -27.33 -10.86 18.51
N GLY A 59 -26.28 -10.65 17.72
CA GLY A 59 -24.89 -10.97 18.02
C GLY A 59 -23.96 -10.23 17.05
N PRO A 60 -22.64 -10.49 17.11
CA PRO A 60 -21.68 -9.84 16.23
C PRO A 60 -21.99 -10.06 14.75
N MET A 61 -21.86 -9.00 13.95
CA MET A 61 -21.98 -9.04 12.50
C MET A 61 -20.86 -8.25 11.83
N SER A 62 -20.61 -8.57 10.56
CA SER A 62 -19.63 -7.94 9.70
C SER A 62 -20.33 -7.40 8.46
N LEU A 63 -20.16 -6.10 8.21
CA LEU A 63 -20.54 -5.46 6.96
C LEU A 63 -19.39 -5.58 5.98
N MET A 64 -19.63 -6.23 4.86
CA MET A 64 -18.61 -6.55 3.86
C MET A 64 -19.04 -6.06 2.48
N VAL A 65 -18.06 -5.84 1.62
CA VAL A 65 -18.26 -5.55 0.20
C VAL A 65 -17.36 -6.44 -0.64
N ARG A 66 -17.87 -6.93 -1.76
CA ARG A 66 -17.11 -7.73 -2.74
C ARG A 66 -17.50 -7.34 -4.17
N PRO A 67 -16.64 -7.55 -5.17
CA PRO A 67 -17.01 -7.34 -6.55
C PRO A 67 -18.08 -8.35 -6.95
N ARG A 68 -19.00 -7.93 -7.82
CA ARG A 68 -20.08 -8.79 -8.32
C ARG A 68 -19.69 -9.34 -9.69
N GLY A 69 -19.51 -10.65 -9.76
CA GLY A 69 -19.17 -11.35 -11.01
C GLY A 69 -17.67 -11.41 -11.33
N GLU A 70 -16.85 -10.68 -10.57
CA GLU A 70 -15.38 -10.70 -10.68
C GLU A 70 -14.75 -11.25 -9.40
N ARG A 71 -13.46 -11.57 -9.48
CA ARG A 71 -12.68 -12.08 -8.33
C ARG A 71 -12.18 -10.94 -7.44
N GLU A 72 -11.87 -9.79 -8.02
CA GLU A 72 -11.24 -8.63 -7.38
C GLU A 72 -11.82 -7.34 -7.96
N PHE A 73 -11.87 -6.26 -7.19
CA PHE A 73 -12.30 -4.97 -7.75
C PHE A 73 -11.26 -4.41 -8.72
N GLY A 74 -11.73 -3.82 -9.81
CA GLY A 74 -10.92 -3.17 -10.81
C GLY A 74 -10.07 -2.00 -10.31
N PRO A 75 -9.20 -1.44 -11.17
CA PRO A 75 -8.41 -0.24 -10.86
C PRO A 75 -9.29 0.93 -10.42
N GLU A 76 -8.72 1.81 -9.59
CA GLU A 76 -9.35 3.07 -9.15
C GLU A 76 -10.73 2.90 -8.48
N THR A 77 -11.11 1.68 -8.10
CA THR A 77 -12.39 1.43 -7.45
C THR A 77 -12.28 1.83 -5.99
N ALA A 78 -13.16 2.72 -5.56
CA ALA A 78 -13.42 3.00 -4.16
C ALA A 78 -14.91 2.84 -3.87
N VAL A 79 -15.26 2.53 -2.63
CA VAL A 79 -16.65 2.51 -2.18
C VAL A 79 -16.85 3.51 -1.05
N ARG A 80 -17.95 4.24 -1.14
CA ARG A 80 -18.51 4.99 -0.03
C ARG A 80 -19.75 4.28 0.46
N VAL A 81 -19.83 4.03 1.76
CA VAL A 81 -21.00 3.40 2.36
C VAL A 81 -21.72 4.39 3.25
N MET A 82 -23.04 4.37 3.19
CA MET A 82 -23.89 5.13 4.09
C MET A 82 -24.83 4.18 4.84
N ALA A 83 -25.00 4.40 6.14
CA ALA A 83 -26.07 3.79 6.91
C ALA A 83 -27.16 4.82 7.22
N LYS A 84 -28.39 4.54 6.79
CA LYS A 84 -29.56 5.38 7.02
C LYS A 84 -30.48 4.70 8.01
N ARG A 85 -30.91 5.44 9.02
CA ARG A 85 -31.91 4.98 9.99
C ARG A 85 -33.14 5.87 9.89
N ARG A 86 -34.30 5.23 9.75
CA ARG A 86 -35.61 5.88 9.83
C ARG A 86 -36.44 5.21 10.92
N SER A 87 -36.65 5.93 12.01
CA SER A 87 -37.61 5.53 13.05
C SER A 87 -38.90 6.34 12.90
N THR A 88 -40.03 5.76 13.23
CA THR A 88 -41.33 6.44 13.20
C THR A 88 -41.34 7.59 14.19
N GLY A 89 -41.47 8.82 13.70
CA GLY A 89 -41.52 10.03 14.53
C GLY A 89 -40.16 10.68 14.84
N GLU A 90 -39.04 10.09 14.37
CA GLU A 90 -37.70 10.68 14.50
C GLU A 90 -37.20 11.24 13.17
N SER A 91 -36.28 12.21 13.26
CA SER A 91 -35.54 12.68 12.08
C SER A 91 -34.64 11.56 11.54
N GLU A 92 -34.53 11.48 10.21
CA GLU A 92 -33.58 10.57 9.55
C GLU A 92 -32.15 10.87 10.00
N MET A 93 -31.45 9.80 10.38
CA MET A 93 -30.03 9.80 10.70
C MET A 93 -29.26 9.14 9.54
N VAL A 94 -28.16 9.77 9.12
CA VAL A 94 -27.25 9.23 8.12
C VAL A 94 -25.85 9.17 8.70
N LEU A 95 -25.27 7.97 8.70
CA LEU A 95 -23.89 7.71 9.03
C LEU A 95 -23.12 7.53 7.73
N GLU A 96 -22.08 8.32 7.50
CA GLU A 96 -21.18 8.19 6.37
C GLU A 96 -19.90 7.49 6.84
N PHE A 97 -19.58 6.35 6.22
CA PHE A 97 -18.35 5.62 6.47
C PHE A 97 -17.18 6.32 5.76
N PRO A 98 -15.93 6.09 6.22
CA PRO A 98 -14.75 6.48 5.46
C PRO A 98 -14.81 5.98 4.01
N LEU A 99 -14.20 6.73 3.10
CA LEU A 99 -14.02 6.26 1.72
C LEU A 99 -13.05 5.08 1.73
N MET A 100 -13.45 3.97 1.13
CA MET A 100 -12.67 2.73 1.15
C MET A 100 -12.09 2.47 -0.23
N PRO A 101 -10.76 2.54 -0.42
CA PRO A 101 -10.12 2.10 -1.65
C PRO A 101 -10.21 0.57 -1.71
N LEU A 102 -10.72 0.06 -2.83
CA LEU A 102 -11.02 -1.37 -3.01
C LEU A 102 -10.19 -2.01 -4.13
N ALA A 103 -9.41 -1.23 -4.85
CA ALA A 103 -8.63 -1.69 -5.98
C ALA A 103 -7.86 -2.98 -5.64
N GLY A 104 -8.22 -4.10 -6.29
CA GLY A 104 -7.50 -5.39 -6.24
C GLY A 104 -7.85 -6.23 -5.01
N VAL A 105 -8.86 -5.78 -4.26
CA VAL A 105 -9.38 -6.49 -3.11
C VAL A 105 -10.48 -7.43 -3.59
N GLY A 106 -10.44 -8.70 -3.20
CA GLY A 106 -11.49 -9.67 -3.54
C GLY A 106 -12.70 -9.59 -2.60
N GLU A 107 -12.49 -9.14 -1.37
CA GLU A 107 -13.52 -8.93 -0.38
C GLU A 107 -12.98 -7.95 0.67
N CYS A 108 -13.78 -6.97 1.08
CA CYS A 108 -13.39 -5.96 2.05
C CYS A 108 -14.38 -5.91 3.22
N LEU A 109 -13.88 -6.01 4.44
CA LEU A 109 -14.64 -5.74 5.66
C LEU A 109 -14.74 -4.22 5.86
N LEU A 110 -15.96 -3.69 5.80
CA LEU A 110 -16.23 -2.27 5.96
C LEU A 110 -16.43 -1.88 7.43
N ALA A 111 -17.09 -2.74 8.20
CA ALA A 111 -17.38 -2.48 9.60
C ALA A 111 -17.73 -3.74 10.39
N ARG A 112 -17.53 -3.65 11.70
CA ARG A 112 -18.07 -4.60 12.69
C ARG A 112 -19.27 -3.99 13.38
N LEU A 113 -20.28 -4.81 13.62
CA LEU A 113 -21.52 -4.43 14.30
C LEU A 113 -21.67 -5.32 15.52
N VAL A 114 -21.87 -4.73 16.69
CA VAL A 114 -22.03 -5.44 17.95
C VAL A 114 -23.26 -4.90 18.68
N PRO A 115 -24.20 -5.75 19.12
CA PRO A 115 -25.31 -5.27 19.94
C PRO A 115 -24.79 -4.80 21.30
N VAL A 116 -25.15 -3.58 21.70
CA VAL A 116 -24.75 -2.98 22.98
C VAL A 116 -25.98 -2.36 23.63
N GLY A 117 -26.46 -2.97 24.72
CA GLY A 117 -27.69 -2.57 25.39
C GLY A 117 -28.90 -2.65 24.45
N SER A 118 -29.58 -1.51 24.24
CA SER A 118 -30.68 -1.39 23.28
C SER A 118 -30.23 -0.89 21.90
N GLY A 119 -28.93 -0.75 21.66
CA GLY A 119 -28.34 -0.20 20.44
C GLY A 119 -27.44 -1.19 19.71
N ILE A 120 -26.85 -0.69 18.62
CA ILE A 120 -25.85 -1.38 17.82
C ILE A 120 -24.63 -0.46 17.75
N GLU A 121 -23.53 -0.92 18.31
CA GLU A 121 -22.22 -0.30 18.10
C GLU A 121 -21.70 -0.67 16.72
N ILE A 122 -21.31 0.33 15.95
CA ILE A 122 -20.72 0.19 14.61
C ILE A 122 -19.30 0.69 14.67
N THR A 123 -18.34 -0.16 14.30
CA THR A 123 -16.92 0.18 14.23
C THR A 123 -16.45 0.08 12.79
N PRO A 124 -16.27 1.20 12.06
CA PRO A 124 -15.68 1.20 10.73
C PRO A 124 -14.28 0.58 10.74
N GLN A 125 -13.92 -0.09 9.65
CA GLN A 125 -12.59 -0.68 9.42
C GLN A 125 -11.93 0.02 8.22
N SER A 126 -10.60 -0.04 8.13
CA SER A 126 -9.85 0.40 6.94
C SER A 126 -9.53 -0.73 5.97
N ALA A 127 -9.23 -0.33 4.75
CA ALA A 127 -8.72 -1.21 3.71
C ALA A 127 -7.39 -1.87 4.10
N SER A 128 -6.55 -1.21 4.90
CA SER A 128 -5.22 -1.71 5.30
C SER A 128 -5.27 -2.97 6.16
N VAL A 129 -6.32 -3.15 6.97
CA VAL A 129 -6.50 -4.33 7.83
C VAL A 129 -6.73 -5.62 7.02
N ILE A 130 -7.17 -5.52 5.76
CA ILE A 130 -7.61 -6.68 4.96
C ILE A 130 -6.57 -7.10 3.92
N SER A 131 -5.88 -6.15 3.29
CA SER A 131 -4.73 -6.45 2.44
C SER A 131 -3.46 -6.75 3.26
N GLY A 132 -3.44 -6.32 4.53
CA GLY A 132 -2.22 -6.26 5.34
C GLY A 132 -1.21 -5.23 4.82
N ILE A 133 -1.58 -4.44 3.81
CA ILE A 133 -0.72 -3.45 3.17
C ILE A 133 -1.15 -2.09 3.69
N ASP A 134 -0.17 -1.28 4.12
CA ASP A 134 -0.42 0.06 4.65
C ASP A 134 -1.15 0.95 3.64
N SER A 135 -1.94 1.91 4.15
CA SER A 135 -2.67 2.87 3.32
C SER A 135 -1.76 3.65 2.36
N SER A 136 -0.53 3.97 2.77
CA SER A 136 0.49 4.64 1.95
C SER A 136 0.91 3.80 0.76
N ALA A 137 1.08 2.49 0.97
CA ALA A 137 1.41 1.54 -0.08
C ALA A 137 0.26 1.36 -1.08
N MET A 138 -1.01 1.44 -0.61
CA MET A 138 -2.17 1.39 -1.51
C MET A 138 -2.22 2.55 -2.50
N SER A 139 -1.70 3.73 -2.13
CA SER A 139 -1.55 4.87 -3.04
C SER A 139 -0.61 4.57 -4.21
N MET A 140 0.50 3.88 -3.92
CA MET A 140 1.41 3.39 -4.96
C MET A 140 0.76 2.30 -5.83
N VAL A 141 -0.01 1.38 -5.23
CA VAL A 141 -0.81 0.39 -5.99
C VAL A 141 -1.75 1.08 -6.98
N ALA A 142 -2.49 2.09 -6.50
CA ALA A 142 -3.44 2.83 -7.31
C ALA A 142 -2.76 3.55 -8.48
N ALA A 143 -1.58 4.15 -8.25
CA ALA A 143 -0.83 4.86 -9.27
C ALA A 143 -0.17 3.93 -10.31
N LEU A 144 0.25 2.73 -9.90
CA LEU A 144 0.88 1.75 -10.78
C LEU A 144 -0.11 0.96 -11.62
N ARG A 145 -1.25 0.59 -11.06
CA ARG A 145 -2.17 -0.32 -11.75
C ARG A 145 -2.60 0.08 -13.16
N PRO A 146 -2.94 1.35 -13.49
CA PRO A 146 -3.30 1.69 -14.87
C PRO A 146 -2.12 1.58 -15.86
N ARG A 147 -0.90 1.37 -15.35
CA ARG A 147 0.35 1.35 -16.12
C ARG A 147 0.88 -0.06 -16.36
N VAL A 148 0.57 -1.00 -15.47
CA VAL A 148 0.96 -2.42 -15.57
C VAL A 148 -0.22 -3.27 -16.03
N GLY A 149 -0.02 -4.04 -17.10
CA GLY A 149 -1.01 -4.97 -17.63
C GLY A 149 -1.17 -6.22 -16.77
N GLU A 150 -2.22 -7.01 -17.02
CA GLU A 150 -2.45 -8.27 -16.28
C GLU A 150 -1.31 -9.31 -16.42
N GLY A 151 -0.53 -9.20 -17.50
CA GLY A 151 0.66 -10.02 -17.76
C GLY A 151 1.93 -9.49 -17.11
N ASP A 152 1.89 -8.28 -16.54
CA ASP A 152 3.07 -7.59 -16.04
C ASP A 152 3.39 -8.02 -14.61
N ARG A 153 3.81 -9.29 -14.45
CA ARG A 153 4.10 -9.88 -13.15
C ARG A 153 5.60 -10.00 -12.94
N ALA A 154 6.09 -9.49 -11.83
CA ALA A 154 7.43 -9.83 -11.36
C ALA A 154 7.41 -11.27 -10.84
N LEU A 155 8.34 -12.11 -11.31
CA LEU A 155 8.45 -13.48 -10.82
C LEU A 155 9.00 -13.49 -9.40
N GLU A 156 9.98 -12.61 -9.14
CA GLU A 156 10.61 -12.46 -7.82
C GLU A 156 10.92 -10.98 -7.55
N VAL A 157 10.89 -10.59 -6.27
CA VAL A 157 11.30 -9.26 -5.83
C VAL A 157 12.37 -9.36 -4.75
N GLU A 158 13.46 -8.63 -4.94
CA GLU A 158 14.56 -8.51 -3.99
C GLU A 158 14.72 -7.04 -3.57
N VAL A 159 14.85 -6.80 -2.27
CA VAL A 159 15.18 -5.49 -1.70
C VAL A 159 16.57 -5.57 -1.10
N ILE A 160 17.44 -4.68 -1.54
CA ILE A 160 18.78 -4.51 -1.05
C ILE A 160 18.80 -3.23 -0.25
N LEU A 161 18.95 -3.34 1.06
CA LEU A 161 19.12 -2.20 1.93
C LEU A 161 20.61 -1.92 2.06
N ASP A 162 21.00 -0.69 1.72
CA ASP A 162 22.31 -0.18 2.06
C ASP A 162 22.43 -0.02 3.58
N THR A 163 23.54 -0.50 4.11
CA THR A 163 23.86 -0.51 5.54
C THR A 163 25.16 0.22 5.82
N THR A 164 25.57 1.16 4.96
CA THR A 164 26.74 1.99 5.23
C THR A 164 26.52 2.94 6.40
N ALA A 165 27.61 3.54 6.87
CA ALA A 165 27.58 4.51 7.95
C ALA A 165 26.76 5.78 7.62
N SER A 166 26.63 6.16 6.34
CA SER A 166 25.84 7.34 5.95
C SER A 166 24.34 7.13 6.20
N MET A 167 23.85 5.91 5.97
CA MET A 167 22.47 5.49 6.23
C MET A 167 22.08 5.52 7.72
N SER A 168 23.03 5.68 8.65
CA SER A 168 22.79 5.65 10.11
C SER A 168 22.14 6.91 10.70
N SER A 169 21.64 7.85 9.88
CA SER A 169 21.08 9.12 10.38
C SER A 169 19.66 8.94 10.95
N PRO A 170 19.28 9.61 12.06
CA PRO A 170 17.94 9.49 12.66
C PRO A 170 16.78 9.83 11.71
N ASP A 171 17.01 10.75 10.78
CA ASP A 171 16.00 11.20 9.80
C ASP A 171 15.68 10.12 8.75
N SER A 172 16.50 9.07 8.67
CA SER A 172 16.31 7.97 7.72
C SER A 172 15.15 7.06 8.10
N ALA A 173 14.78 6.94 9.38
CA ALA A 173 13.73 6.02 9.80
C ALA A 173 12.38 6.30 9.10
N GLY A 174 11.97 7.58 9.02
CA GLY A 174 10.77 7.97 8.28
C GLY A 174 10.88 7.66 6.78
N SER A 175 12.05 7.93 6.20
CA SER A 175 12.33 7.63 4.79
C SER A 175 12.31 6.12 4.50
N ILE A 176 12.78 5.27 5.43
CA ILE A 176 12.72 3.81 5.31
C ILE A 176 11.27 3.32 5.32
N LYS A 177 10.39 3.92 6.13
CA LYS A 177 8.96 3.60 6.11
C LYS A 177 8.31 3.95 4.77
N ALA A 178 8.58 5.15 4.26
CA ALA A 178 8.09 5.56 2.94
C ALA A 178 8.65 4.69 1.82
N ALA A 179 9.92 4.27 1.90
CA ALA A 179 10.51 3.31 0.97
C ALA A 179 9.82 1.95 1.06
N ALA A 180 9.57 1.45 2.27
CA ALA A 180 8.84 0.20 2.50
C ALA A 180 7.43 0.25 1.88
N ALA A 181 6.70 1.35 2.07
CA ALA A 181 5.38 1.55 1.47
C ALA A 181 5.44 1.57 -0.06
N THR A 182 6.43 2.28 -0.62
CA THR A 182 6.69 2.32 -2.07
C THR A 182 6.95 0.93 -2.64
N ILE A 183 7.80 0.13 -1.97
CA ILE A 183 8.12 -1.24 -2.39
C ILE A 183 6.90 -2.13 -2.26
N ALA A 184 6.22 -2.13 -1.10
CA ALA A 184 5.07 -2.98 -0.84
C ALA A 184 3.94 -2.71 -1.85
N GLY A 185 3.66 -1.43 -2.14
CA GLY A 185 2.67 -1.06 -3.14
C GLY A 185 3.08 -1.45 -4.55
N SER A 186 4.37 -1.34 -4.89
CA SER A 186 4.90 -1.80 -6.17
C SER A 186 4.78 -3.33 -6.34
N CYS A 187 5.16 -4.08 -5.31
CA CYS A 187 5.07 -5.54 -5.30
C CYS A 187 3.62 -6.01 -5.45
N SER A 188 2.71 -5.40 -4.69
CA SER A 188 1.29 -5.71 -4.75
C SER A 188 0.69 -5.43 -6.13
N ALA A 189 1.03 -4.29 -6.74
CA ALA A 189 0.60 -3.97 -8.11
C ALA A 189 1.14 -4.96 -9.16
N LEU A 190 2.34 -5.50 -8.95
CA LEU A 190 2.98 -6.50 -9.82
C LEU A 190 2.61 -7.95 -9.45
N GLY A 191 1.72 -8.16 -8.48
CA GLY A 191 1.25 -9.49 -8.06
C GLY A 191 2.22 -10.30 -7.20
N ALA A 192 3.30 -9.67 -6.68
CA ALA A 192 4.22 -10.32 -5.75
C ALA A 192 3.70 -10.25 -4.31
N SER A 193 3.66 -11.39 -3.61
CA SER A 193 3.18 -11.48 -2.22
C SER A 193 4.30 -11.49 -1.18
N THR A 194 5.54 -11.74 -1.62
CA THR A 194 6.71 -11.89 -0.75
C THR A 194 7.90 -11.16 -1.35
N VAL A 195 8.82 -10.73 -0.49
CA VAL A 195 10.03 -10.00 -0.87
C VAL A 195 11.22 -10.61 -0.17
N ALA A 196 12.31 -10.83 -0.90
CA ALA A 196 13.60 -11.19 -0.34
C ALA A 196 14.34 -9.91 0.09
N VAL A 197 14.54 -9.71 1.39
CA VAL A 197 15.25 -8.56 1.94
C VAL A 197 16.70 -8.94 2.24
N ARG A 198 17.64 -8.17 1.72
CA ARG A 198 19.08 -8.35 1.87
C ARG A 198 19.71 -7.08 2.46
N ALA A 199 20.61 -7.27 3.42
CA ALA A 199 21.40 -6.22 4.03
C ALA A 199 22.82 -6.27 3.47
N GLY A 200 23.20 -5.40 2.53
CA GLY A 200 24.50 -5.51 1.84
C GLY A 200 24.73 -6.88 1.19
N LEU A 201 25.81 -7.58 1.56
CA LEU A 201 26.19 -8.92 1.05
C LEU A 201 25.67 -10.10 1.88
N ASN A 202 24.85 -9.86 2.90
CA ASN A 202 24.37 -10.94 3.77
C ASN A 202 23.36 -11.84 3.06
N ALA A 203 23.03 -12.98 3.67
CA ALA A 203 21.95 -13.83 3.19
C ALA A 203 20.61 -13.07 3.19
N SER A 204 19.81 -13.31 2.16
CA SER A 204 18.47 -12.76 2.06
C SER A 204 17.51 -13.41 3.06
N THR A 205 16.61 -12.62 3.64
CA THR A 205 15.47 -13.11 4.42
C THR A 205 14.19 -12.81 3.67
N VAL A 206 13.32 -13.80 3.49
CA VAL A 206 12.02 -13.61 2.83
C VAL A 206 10.97 -13.18 3.86
N CYS A 207 10.20 -12.13 3.57
CA CYS A 207 9.05 -11.70 4.36
C CYS A 207 7.83 -11.39 3.49
N GLY A 208 6.65 -11.33 4.10
CA GLY A 208 5.43 -10.86 3.45
C GLY A 208 5.40 -9.34 3.32
N LEU A 209 4.60 -8.81 2.38
CA LEU A 209 4.41 -7.34 2.25
C LEU A 209 3.99 -6.63 3.55
N PRO A 210 3.09 -7.21 4.39
CA PRO A 210 2.70 -6.58 5.67
C PRO A 210 3.85 -6.42 6.66
N GLU A 211 4.90 -7.25 6.54
CA GLU A 211 6.03 -7.29 7.47
C GLU A 211 7.23 -6.48 6.94
N LEU A 212 7.15 -5.97 5.70
CA LEU A 212 8.30 -5.37 5.02
C LEU A 212 8.84 -4.15 5.74
N GLU A 213 7.98 -3.24 6.21
CA GLU A 213 8.41 -2.05 6.96
C GLU A 213 9.19 -2.44 8.22
N ALA A 214 8.58 -3.29 9.05
CA ALA A 214 9.20 -3.78 10.27
C ALA A 214 10.54 -4.47 9.97
N LYS A 215 10.61 -5.23 8.88
CA LYS A 215 11.83 -5.93 8.48
C LYS A 215 12.93 -4.97 8.03
N LEU A 216 12.62 -3.94 7.24
CA LEU A 216 13.60 -2.95 6.80
C LEU A 216 14.11 -2.13 7.98
N LEU A 217 13.24 -1.76 8.92
CA LEU A 217 13.62 -1.07 10.16
C LEU A 217 14.51 -1.96 11.04
N GLU A 218 14.15 -3.23 11.25
CA GLU A 218 14.98 -4.20 12.01
C GLU A 218 16.39 -4.30 11.41
N VAL A 219 16.50 -4.46 10.09
CA VAL A 219 17.78 -4.55 9.39
C VAL A 219 18.57 -3.26 9.55
N TRP A 220 17.94 -2.10 9.38
CA TRP A 220 18.55 -0.78 9.54
C TRP A 220 19.08 -0.55 10.96
N GLU A 221 18.25 -0.79 11.99
CA GLU A 221 18.59 -0.62 13.41
C GLU A 221 19.71 -1.56 13.86
N SER A 222 19.66 -2.84 13.43
CA SER A 222 20.67 -3.84 13.79
C SER A 222 22.09 -3.46 13.31
N ARG A 223 22.19 -2.62 12.28
CA ARG A 223 23.45 -2.20 11.66
C ARG A 223 23.96 -0.87 12.17
N HIS A 224 23.08 -0.01 12.68
CA HIS A 224 23.49 1.17 13.44
C HIS A 224 24.44 0.80 14.60
N LEU A 225 24.25 -0.38 15.20
CA LEU A 225 25.08 -0.92 16.28
C LEU A 225 26.44 -1.50 15.83
N ALA A 226 26.65 -1.75 14.54
CA ALA A 226 27.84 -2.40 14.01
C ALA A 226 28.91 -1.42 13.48
N VAL A 227 28.54 -0.15 13.26
CA VAL A 227 29.45 0.91 12.80
C VAL A 227 30.41 1.27 13.93
N GLY A 228 31.58 0.62 13.93
CA GLY A 228 32.61 0.74 14.96
C GLY A 228 33.33 -0.59 15.28
N GLY A 229 32.81 -1.73 14.81
CA GLY A 229 33.34 -3.06 15.11
C GLY A 229 34.42 -3.60 14.18
N GLY A 230 34.93 -2.82 13.21
CA GLY A 230 35.99 -3.26 12.29
C GLY A 230 35.56 -4.27 11.22
N VAL A 231 34.26 -4.41 10.97
CA VAL A 231 33.75 -5.16 9.82
C VAL A 231 33.76 -4.20 8.63
N ASP A 232 34.45 -4.56 7.54
CA ASP A 232 34.50 -3.80 6.28
C ASP A 232 33.07 -3.56 5.75
N LEU A 233 32.48 -2.45 6.17
CA LEU A 233 31.17 -1.97 5.79
C LEU A 233 31.37 -0.73 4.91
N THR A 234 31.69 -0.96 3.66
CA THR A 234 31.66 0.08 2.63
C THR A 234 30.76 -0.37 1.49
N LEU A 235 29.89 0.52 0.99
CA LEU A 235 29.25 0.40 -0.33
C LEU A 235 30.32 0.29 -1.43
N ALA A 236 31.47 0.93 -1.25
CA ALA A 236 32.65 0.75 -2.10
C ALA A 236 33.18 -0.71 -2.10
N GLY A 237 32.77 -1.52 -1.12
CA GLY A 237 33.06 -2.94 -0.97
C GLY A 237 31.88 -3.87 -1.29
N LEU A 238 30.71 -3.35 -1.74
CA LEU A 238 29.79 -4.14 -2.56
C LEU A 238 30.51 -4.38 -3.90
N GLY A 239 31.48 -5.30 -3.90
CA GLY A 239 31.82 -6.01 -5.12
C GLY A 239 30.50 -6.43 -5.75
N HIS A 240 30.29 -6.07 -7.03
CA HIS A 240 29.08 -6.23 -7.82
C HIS A 240 27.90 -6.84 -7.03
N ILE A 241 26.78 -6.11 -6.88
CA ILE A 241 25.49 -6.58 -6.31
C ILE A 241 25.03 -7.98 -6.83
N GLY A 242 25.73 -8.51 -7.82
CA GLY A 242 25.49 -9.76 -8.52
C GLY A 242 24.64 -9.43 -9.72
N ALA A 243 24.75 -10.21 -10.79
CA ALA A 243 23.72 -10.19 -11.81
C ALA A 243 22.36 -10.48 -11.13
N ALA A 244 21.30 -9.79 -11.58
CA ALA A 244 19.95 -10.19 -11.20
C ALA A 244 19.68 -11.58 -11.77
N GLN A 245 18.98 -12.42 -11.01
CA GLN A 245 18.41 -13.59 -11.65
C GLN A 245 17.38 -13.10 -12.70
N PRO A 246 17.30 -13.75 -13.86
CA PRO A 246 16.28 -13.42 -14.85
C PRO A 246 14.89 -13.42 -14.21
N GLY A 247 14.10 -12.37 -14.44
CA GLY A 247 12.76 -12.25 -13.86
C GLY A 247 12.70 -11.66 -12.43
N THR A 248 13.84 -11.27 -11.83
CA THR A 248 13.87 -10.60 -10.53
C THR A 248 13.86 -9.08 -10.67
N LEU A 249 12.86 -8.41 -10.08
CA LEU A 249 12.86 -6.96 -9.88
C LEU A 249 13.63 -6.61 -8.60
N ARG A 250 14.63 -5.73 -8.70
CA ARG A 250 15.40 -5.28 -7.54
C ARG A 250 15.03 -3.88 -7.11
N PHE A 251 14.89 -3.68 -5.81
CA PHE A 251 14.89 -2.37 -5.18
C PHE A 251 16.18 -2.19 -4.39
N LEU A 252 16.91 -1.11 -4.64
CA LEU A 252 18.03 -0.69 -3.81
C LEU A 252 17.58 0.49 -2.96
N VAL A 253 17.75 0.42 -1.65
CA VAL A 253 17.44 1.51 -0.72
C VAL A 253 18.74 2.06 -0.16
N SER A 254 19.11 3.28 -0.50
CA SER A 254 20.32 3.94 0.02
C SER A 254 20.20 5.46 0.01
N ASP A 255 21.12 6.16 0.69
CA ASP A 255 21.15 7.62 0.77
C ASP A 255 22.09 8.29 -0.25
N THR A 256 22.79 7.46 -1.02
CA THR A 256 23.79 7.86 -2.03
C THR A 256 23.66 7.01 -3.29
N LEU A 257 24.04 7.59 -4.44
CA LEU A 257 24.09 6.85 -5.69
C LEU A 257 25.27 5.90 -5.75
N CYS A 258 25.00 4.64 -6.10
CA CYS A 258 26.04 3.63 -6.25
C CYS A 258 26.41 3.48 -7.73
N SER A 259 27.51 4.11 -8.15
CA SER A 259 27.95 4.13 -9.55
C SER A 259 28.33 2.76 -10.13
N ALA A 260 28.71 1.80 -9.29
CA ALA A 260 29.15 0.45 -9.71
C ALA A 260 27.99 -0.48 -10.11
N GLU A 261 26.74 -0.06 -9.92
CA GLU A 261 25.56 -0.91 -9.97
C GLU A 261 24.67 -0.64 -11.18
N MET A 262 25.05 0.36 -11.98
CA MET A 262 24.32 0.83 -13.15
C MET A 262 24.69 0.05 -14.41
N THR A 263 24.65 -1.29 -14.36
CA THR A 263 24.76 -2.05 -15.61
C THR A 263 23.41 -1.95 -16.34
N PRO A 264 23.40 -1.68 -17.66
CA PRO A 264 22.17 -1.50 -18.42
C PRO A 264 21.21 -2.67 -18.23
N ASP A 265 21.71 -3.89 -18.05
CA ASP A 265 20.90 -5.10 -18.09
C ASP A 265 20.20 -5.43 -16.77
N THR A 266 20.41 -4.64 -15.72
CA THR A 266 19.78 -4.88 -14.41
C THR A 266 18.44 -4.16 -14.31
N ALA A 267 17.35 -4.91 -14.14
CA ALA A 267 16.05 -4.36 -13.76
C ALA A 267 16.05 -3.94 -12.28
N MET A 268 16.57 -2.76 -12.01
CA MET A 268 16.71 -2.22 -10.66
C MET A 268 16.04 -0.84 -10.55
N VAL A 269 15.31 -0.64 -9.46
CA VAL A 269 14.78 0.64 -9.02
C VAL A 269 15.58 1.10 -7.80
N HIS A 270 16.13 2.31 -7.86
CA HIS A 270 16.92 2.87 -6.76
C HIS A 270 16.07 3.86 -5.97
N LEU A 271 15.74 3.50 -4.73
CA LEU A 271 15.06 4.36 -3.76
C LEU A 271 16.12 5.16 -2.97
N LEU A 272 16.27 6.43 -3.32
CA LEU A 272 17.15 7.36 -2.62
C LEU A 272 16.43 7.90 -1.38
N VAL A 273 16.98 7.64 -0.19
CA VAL A 273 16.39 8.01 1.10
C VAL A 273 17.23 9.05 1.84
N GLY A 274 16.63 9.76 2.79
CA GLY A 274 17.36 10.69 3.67
C GLY A 274 17.58 12.09 3.07
N PRO A 275 18.28 12.97 3.81
CA PRO A 275 18.31 14.41 3.52
C PRO A 275 19.06 14.79 2.24
N THR A 276 19.91 13.90 1.72
CA THR A 276 20.72 14.12 0.51
C THR A 276 20.06 13.56 -0.75
N ALA A 277 18.95 12.84 -0.64
CA ALA A 277 18.35 12.09 -1.75
C ALA A 277 18.06 12.95 -2.99
N ALA A 278 17.55 14.17 -2.80
CA ALA A 278 17.27 15.09 -3.92
C ALA A 278 18.56 15.56 -4.62
N ALA A 279 19.61 15.89 -3.86
CA ALA A 279 20.88 16.33 -4.42
C ALA A 279 21.61 15.20 -5.17
N GLU A 280 21.52 13.98 -4.64
CA GLU A 280 22.00 12.76 -5.30
C GLU A 280 21.22 12.53 -6.61
N TYR A 281 19.89 12.60 -6.59
CA TYR A 281 19.08 12.48 -7.80
C TYR A 281 19.47 13.51 -8.88
N GLU A 282 19.66 14.78 -8.52
CA GLU A 282 20.13 15.82 -9.45
C GLU A 282 21.54 15.53 -9.99
N LEU A 283 22.40 14.89 -9.20
CA LEU A 283 23.71 14.42 -9.67
C LEU A 283 23.55 13.26 -10.66
N ALA A 284 22.68 12.28 -10.36
CA ALA A 284 22.35 11.18 -11.26
C ALA A 284 21.89 11.68 -12.64
N GLU A 285 20.92 12.58 -12.69
CA GLU A 285 20.40 13.13 -13.93
C GLU A 285 21.48 13.84 -14.76
N ARG A 286 22.37 14.60 -14.09
CA ARG A 286 23.51 15.26 -14.76
C ARG A 286 24.50 14.26 -15.34
N VAL A 287 24.80 13.17 -14.63
CA VAL A 287 25.72 12.13 -15.08
C VAL A 287 25.09 11.27 -16.20
N ALA A 288 23.81 10.91 -16.05
CA ALA A 288 23.03 10.17 -17.03
C ALA A 288 23.04 10.87 -18.41
N GLY A 289 22.80 12.19 -18.44
CA GLY A 289 22.81 12.99 -19.66
C GLY A 289 24.18 13.05 -20.36
N ALA A 290 25.28 12.82 -19.63
CA ALA A 290 26.64 12.85 -20.17
C ALA A 290 27.16 11.47 -20.62
N GLY A 291 26.66 10.38 -20.03
CA GLY A 291 27.21 9.03 -20.20
C GLY A 291 26.26 7.98 -20.78
N GLY A 292 24.98 8.29 -21.00
CA GLY A 292 24.00 7.34 -21.55
C GLY A 292 23.51 6.28 -20.56
N TYR A 293 23.84 6.40 -19.27
CA TYR A 293 23.30 5.55 -18.21
C TYR A 293 21.90 6.04 -17.84
N GLN A 294 20.90 5.16 -17.78
CA GLN A 294 19.59 5.50 -17.24
C GLN A 294 19.52 5.11 -15.76
N THR A 295 19.42 6.12 -14.91
CA THR A 295 19.14 5.98 -13.48
C THR A 295 17.63 5.84 -13.27
N HIS A 296 17.18 4.64 -12.93
CA HIS A 296 15.80 4.40 -12.52
C HIS A 296 15.64 4.72 -11.03
N CYS A 297 15.79 6.00 -10.70
CA CYS A 297 15.79 6.48 -9.31
C CYS A 297 14.43 7.05 -8.91
N ILE A 298 14.07 6.86 -7.64
CA ILE A 298 12.93 7.46 -6.97
C ILE A 298 13.47 8.13 -5.71
N VAL A 299 13.22 9.43 -5.58
CA VAL A 299 13.53 10.17 -4.35
C VAL A 299 12.41 9.89 -3.35
N VAL A 300 12.79 9.37 -2.19
CA VAL A 300 11.89 9.11 -1.06
C VAL A 300 12.04 10.26 -0.07
N ASP A 301 11.35 11.36 -0.37
CA ASP A 301 11.32 12.58 0.43
C ASP A 301 9.96 12.79 1.11
N HIS A 302 9.80 13.93 1.76
CA HIS A 302 8.57 14.32 2.43
C HIS A 302 7.38 14.49 1.46
N ASP A 303 7.63 14.88 0.21
CA ASP A 303 6.57 15.08 -0.79
C ASP A 303 6.01 13.73 -1.26
N LEU A 304 6.87 12.72 -1.43
CA LEU A 304 6.42 11.36 -1.71
C LEU A 304 5.67 10.76 -0.52
N ASP A 305 6.20 10.89 0.69
CA ASP A 305 5.60 10.36 1.92
C ASP A 305 4.22 10.97 2.20
N THR A 306 4.12 12.31 2.17
CA THR A 306 2.86 13.04 2.31
C THR A 306 1.89 12.66 1.20
N GLY A 307 2.38 12.59 -0.04
CA GLY A 307 1.59 12.19 -1.19
C GLY A 307 0.98 10.79 -1.03
N MET A 308 1.76 9.83 -0.56
CA MET A 308 1.28 8.47 -0.29
C MET A 308 0.23 8.46 0.82
N SER A 309 0.44 9.23 1.89
CA SER A 309 -0.52 9.33 3.00
C SER A 309 -1.84 9.99 2.60
N GLU A 310 -1.78 11.01 1.74
CA GLU A 310 -2.96 11.75 1.26
C GLU A 310 -3.65 11.08 0.06
N GLY A 311 -2.99 10.10 -0.56
CA GLY A 311 -3.52 9.34 -1.68
C GLY A 311 -3.42 10.02 -3.04
N GLN A 312 -2.85 11.24 -3.14
CA GLN A 312 -2.69 11.98 -4.39
C GLN A 312 -1.44 12.87 -4.35
N SER A 313 -0.46 12.59 -5.23
CA SER A 313 0.66 13.51 -5.45
C SER A 313 1.34 13.24 -6.81
N PRO A 314 1.81 14.29 -7.51
CA PRO A 314 2.70 14.14 -8.66
C PRO A 314 3.94 13.28 -8.37
N ALA A 315 4.42 13.25 -7.12
CA ALA A 315 5.56 12.44 -6.71
C ALA A 315 5.26 10.93 -6.85
N ILE A 316 4.08 10.47 -6.42
CA ILE A 316 3.66 9.07 -6.56
C ILE A 316 3.56 8.69 -8.05
N ALA A 317 2.99 9.58 -8.88
CA ALA A 317 2.87 9.32 -10.30
C ALA A 317 4.23 9.19 -11.01
N LYS A 318 5.24 9.98 -10.58
CA LYS A 318 6.63 9.85 -11.05
C LYS A 318 7.26 8.53 -10.57
N ALA A 319 7.11 8.19 -9.29
CA ALA A 319 7.60 6.95 -8.73
C ALA A 319 7.01 5.72 -9.46
N ALA A 320 5.70 5.70 -9.68
CA ALA A 320 5.01 4.67 -10.43
C ALA A 320 5.52 4.55 -11.88
N ALA A 321 5.82 5.66 -12.55
CA ALA A 321 6.37 5.65 -13.91
C ALA A 321 7.76 4.98 -13.97
N VAL A 322 8.60 5.21 -12.94
CA VAL A 322 9.91 4.56 -12.85
C VAL A 322 9.75 3.05 -12.68
N VAL A 323 8.90 2.61 -11.76
CA VAL A 323 8.66 1.17 -11.53
C VAL A 323 8.05 0.48 -12.75
N GLU A 324 7.07 1.11 -13.42
CA GLU A 324 6.49 0.64 -14.68
C GLU A 324 7.56 0.38 -15.74
N MET A 325 8.42 1.38 -15.97
CA MET A 325 9.49 1.32 -16.96
C MET A 325 10.46 0.16 -16.67
N VAL A 326 10.90 0.00 -15.42
CA VAL A 326 11.80 -1.09 -15.03
C VAL A 326 11.12 -2.46 -15.18
N SER A 327 9.84 -2.56 -14.79
CA SER A 327 9.07 -3.80 -14.92
C SER A 327 8.91 -4.24 -16.37
N ARG A 328 8.59 -3.32 -17.29
CA ARG A 328 8.51 -3.65 -18.73
C ARG A 328 9.84 -4.08 -19.31
N ARG A 329 10.94 -3.46 -18.86
CA ARG A 329 12.29 -3.87 -19.27
C ARG A 329 12.60 -5.29 -18.81
N LEU A 330 12.26 -5.61 -17.56
CA LEU A 330 12.44 -6.96 -17.01
C LEU A 330 11.73 -8.00 -17.86
N GLN A 331 10.49 -7.73 -18.28
CA GLN A 331 9.69 -8.63 -19.12
C GLN A 331 10.26 -8.78 -20.54
N ALA A 332 10.84 -7.71 -21.11
CA ALA A 332 11.46 -7.79 -22.43
C ALA A 332 12.71 -8.69 -22.46
N THR A 333 13.31 -8.95 -21.29
CA THR A 333 14.51 -9.78 -21.12
C THR A 333 14.24 -11.18 -20.59
N ALA A 334 13.02 -11.47 -20.14
CA ALA A 334 12.58 -12.77 -19.60
C ALA A 334 12.07 -13.70 -20.72
#